data_AF-A0A7X7RRE2-F1
#
_entry.id   AF-A0A7X7RRE2-F1
#
_cell.length_a   1.000
_cell.length_b   1.000
_cell.length_c   1.000
_cell.angle_alpha   90.00
_cell.angle_beta   90.00
_cell.angle_gamma   90.00
#
_symmetry.space_group_name_H-M   'P 1'
#
loop_
_entity.id
_entity.type
_entity.pdbx_description
1 polymer ?
#
loop_
_entity_poly.entity_id
_entity_poly.type
_entity_poly.pdbx_seq_one_letter_code
_entity_poly.pdbx_strand_id
1 'polypeptide(L)'
;MKKTVEELITEVLQVLERRGNSQYGIDNYRYFWNSMARYFDSVGCHEFNLDVAQEYLASRDAEQCEKRYRSFMRRGILMLDSYQRFGIILNRYYATAHLLENKAYNELLNHYATHLAEFNYSASTIDNYLAHSATFLSYLEKSGLHDIMHMEAAHVLGYISTLQEYSTVTIKHTLGAVRLFLRYLYRNEYIPHDLSDKIGRVNQTEHHKLPSFWTKDEVFALLNAIDRNNPSEKRDYAMVLMVARLGIRSGDLKKLKFINLKWSSNTIEFVQSKTGVPISLPLLRDVGWAIIDYVESARPKIDSPFVFLTHNAPYGPLSEKNHLYKTIEKYMTRARLPIVQKRRNGMHSLRHSLATTLLQDNASLHMISDILGHTSSNSTAIYLQTDIERLRDCALSLGEDGE
;
A
#
# COMPACT_ATOMS: atom_id res chain seq x y z
N MET A 1 26.03 -14.31 -17.96
CA MET A 1 25.84 -15.68 -18.49
C MET A 1 24.48 -16.14 -18.02
N LYS A 2 23.61 -16.63 -18.91
CA LYS A 2 22.31 -17.17 -18.50
C LYS A 2 22.54 -18.52 -17.82
N LYS A 3 21.83 -18.79 -16.72
CA LYS A 3 21.96 -20.06 -15.98
C LYS A 3 21.01 -21.09 -16.57
N THR A 4 21.32 -22.37 -16.37
CA THR A 4 20.32 -23.39 -16.67
C THR A 4 19.14 -23.25 -15.71
N VAL A 5 17.97 -23.71 -16.13
CA VAL A 5 16.76 -23.65 -15.29
C VAL A 5 16.99 -24.40 -13.96
N GLU A 6 17.67 -25.54 -13.99
CA GLU A 6 17.95 -26.38 -12.82
C GLU A 6 18.93 -25.73 -11.83
N GLU A 7 20.02 -25.12 -12.33
CA GLU A 7 20.96 -24.35 -11.51
C GLU A 7 20.25 -23.19 -10.82
N LEU A 8 19.45 -22.45 -11.58
CA LEU A 8 18.73 -21.29 -11.09
C LEU A 8 17.70 -21.66 -10.01
N ILE A 9 16.96 -22.75 -10.21
CA ILE A 9 16.02 -23.28 -9.22
C ILE A 9 16.76 -23.64 -7.93
N THR A 10 17.87 -24.37 -8.04
CA THR A 10 18.65 -24.83 -6.88
C THR A 10 19.14 -23.66 -6.04
N GLU A 11 19.73 -22.65 -6.68
CA GLU A 11 20.22 -21.47 -5.98
C GLU A 11 19.11 -20.64 -5.34
N VAL A 12 17.99 -20.45 -6.04
CA VAL A 12 16.85 -19.70 -5.51
C VAL A 12 16.23 -20.41 -4.31
N LEU A 13 16.13 -21.74 -4.34
CA LEU A 13 15.65 -22.53 -3.19
C LEU A 13 16.58 -22.38 -1.97
N GLN A 14 17.89 -22.44 -2.15
CA GLN A 14 18.86 -22.19 -1.08
C GLN A 14 18.74 -20.77 -0.50
N VAL A 15 18.49 -19.76 -1.34
CA VAL A 15 18.25 -18.39 -0.87
C VAL A 15 16.94 -18.30 -0.08
N LEU A 16 15.90 -19.02 -0.48
CA LEU A 16 14.63 -19.06 0.26
C LEU A 16 14.78 -19.73 1.63
N GLU A 17 15.56 -20.81 1.72
CA GLU A 17 15.92 -21.47 2.97
C GLU A 17 16.69 -20.52 3.91
N ARG A 18 17.74 -19.85 3.40
CA ARG A 18 18.50 -18.85 4.16
C ARG A 18 17.65 -17.67 4.64
N ARG A 19 16.60 -17.31 3.91
CA ARG A 19 15.65 -16.24 4.28
C ARG A 19 14.58 -16.68 5.28
N GLY A 20 14.60 -17.92 5.76
CA GLY A 20 13.65 -18.43 6.75
C GLY A 20 12.23 -18.60 6.20
N ASN A 21 12.08 -18.89 4.91
CA ASN A 21 10.77 -19.28 4.36
C ASN A 21 10.35 -20.65 4.94
N SER A 22 9.05 -20.86 5.14
CA SER A 22 8.53 -22.14 5.64
C SER A 22 8.83 -23.28 4.67
N GLN A 23 9.15 -24.48 5.18
CA GLN A 23 9.39 -25.67 4.36
C GLN A 23 8.24 -25.95 3.38
N TYR A 24 7.00 -25.88 3.84
CA TYR A 24 5.81 -26.01 3.00
C TYR A 24 5.77 -25.04 1.81
N GLY A 25 6.22 -23.79 2.01
CA GLY A 25 6.31 -22.79 0.95
C GLY A 25 7.42 -23.09 -0.06
N ILE A 26 8.57 -23.57 0.42
CA ILE A 26 9.71 -23.99 -0.40
C ILE A 26 9.31 -25.19 -1.26
N ASP A 27 8.63 -26.18 -0.69
CA ASP A 27 8.19 -27.39 -1.41
C ASP A 27 7.18 -27.06 -2.51
N ASN A 28 6.26 -26.11 -2.27
CA ASN A 28 5.34 -25.63 -3.30
C ASN A 28 6.07 -24.98 -4.48
N TYR A 29 7.08 -24.13 -4.22
CA TYR A 29 7.87 -23.54 -5.30
C TYR A 29 8.72 -24.58 -6.02
N ARG A 30 9.33 -25.51 -5.30
CA ARG A 30 10.10 -26.63 -5.87
C ARG A 30 9.25 -27.47 -6.81
N TYR A 31 8.04 -27.84 -6.40
CA TYR A 31 7.11 -28.59 -7.25
C TYR A 31 6.74 -27.82 -8.52
N PHE A 32 6.37 -26.55 -8.37
CA PHE A 32 6.02 -25.67 -9.49
C PHE A 32 7.18 -25.53 -10.48
N TRP A 33 8.38 -25.23 -9.99
CA TRP A 33 9.55 -25.01 -10.82
C TRP A 33 10.08 -26.29 -11.47
N ASN A 34 10.06 -27.43 -10.80
CA ASN A 34 10.40 -28.72 -11.43
C ASN A 34 9.44 -29.05 -12.57
N SER A 35 8.16 -28.70 -12.42
CA SER A 35 7.21 -28.88 -13.51
C SER A 35 7.43 -27.92 -14.67
N MET A 36 7.95 -26.73 -14.41
CA MET A 36 8.35 -25.77 -15.44
C MET A 36 9.65 -26.23 -16.14
N ALA A 37 10.63 -26.74 -15.40
CA ALA A 37 11.88 -27.27 -15.98
C ALA A 37 11.61 -28.36 -17.01
N ARG A 38 10.68 -29.30 -16.72
CA ARG A 38 10.24 -30.31 -17.69
C ARG A 38 9.62 -29.72 -18.96
N TYR A 39 8.93 -28.59 -18.86
CA TYR A 39 8.38 -27.90 -20.03
C TYR A 39 9.51 -27.28 -20.86
N PHE A 40 10.49 -26.66 -20.20
CA PHE A 40 11.70 -26.11 -20.83
C PHE A 40 12.47 -27.18 -21.61
N ASP A 41 12.62 -28.37 -21.04
CA ASP A 41 13.22 -29.51 -21.76
C ASP A 41 12.39 -29.94 -22.98
N SER A 42 11.05 -29.95 -22.85
CA SER A 42 10.16 -30.36 -23.95
C SER A 42 10.20 -29.40 -25.16
N VAL A 43 10.55 -28.14 -24.94
CA VAL A 43 10.70 -27.12 -25.99
C VAL A 43 12.16 -26.90 -26.40
N GLY A 44 13.09 -27.72 -25.88
CA GLY A 44 14.51 -27.68 -26.25
C GLY A 44 15.27 -26.45 -25.70
N CYS A 45 14.77 -25.83 -24.63
CA CYS A 45 15.37 -24.65 -24.02
C CYS A 45 15.89 -24.99 -22.62
N HIS A 46 17.21 -25.09 -22.43
CA HIS A 46 17.78 -25.46 -21.12
C HIS A 46 18.16 -24.24 -20.25
N GLU A 47 18.34 -23.07 -20.87
CA GLU A 47 18.58 -21.81 -20.16
C GLU A 47 17.26 -21.17 -19.73
N PHE A 48 17.23 -20.54 -18.55
CA PHE A 48 16.04 -19.84 -18.12
C PHE A 48 15.76 -18.61 -19.01
N ASN A 49 14.59 -18.62 -19.65
CA ASN A 49 14.08 -17.54 -20.50
C ASN A 49 12.66 -17.16 -20.02
N LEU A 50 12.47 -15.86 -19.75
CA LEU A 50 11.20 -15.36 -19.24
C LEU A 50 10.04 -15.59 -20.21
N ASP A 51 10.26 -15.47 -21.52
CA ASP A 51 9.21 -15.59 -22.54
C ASP A 51 8.69 -17.04 -22.60
N VAL A 52 9.61 -18.00 -22.59
CA VAL A 52 9.29 -19.45 -22.51
C VAL A 52 8.56 -19.79 -21.20
N ALA A 53 8.92 -19.14 -20.09
CA ALA A 53 8.21 -19.32 -18.82
C ALA A 53 6.80 -18.71 -18.83
N GLN A 54 6.57 -17.63 -19.58
CA GLN A 54 5.24 -17.05 -19.77
C GLN A 54 4.38 -17.93 -20.68
N GLU A 55 4.95 -18.55 -21.71
CA GLU A 55 4.26 -19.56 -22.54
C GLU A 55 3.84 -20.78 -21.71
N TYR A 56 4.71 -21.27 -20.84
CA TYR A 56 4.35 -22.33 -19.86
C TYR A 56 3.17 -21.93 -18.97
N LEU A 57 3.12 -20.67 -18.53
CA LEU A 57 2.02 -20.17 -17.72
C LEU A 57 0.71 -20.08 -18.53
N ALA A 58 0.79 -19.75 -19.82
CA ALA A 58 -0.36 -19.69 -20.72
C ALA A 58 -0.90 -21.09 -21.07
N SER A 59 -0.02 -22.08 -21.29
CA SER A 59 -0.40 -23.47 -21.61
C SER A 59 -1.04 -24.23 -20.46
N ARG A 60 -0.94 -23.73 -19.22
CA ARG A 60 -1.56 -24.27 -18.00
C ARG A 60 -3.05 -23.91 -17.82
N ASP A 61 -3.70 -23.45 -18.88
CA ASP A 61 -5.11 -23.04 -18.96
C ASP A 61 -5.56 -22.13 -17.79
N ALA A 62 -5.05 -20.90 -17.83
CA ALA A 62 -5.13 -19.91 -16.76
C ALA A 62 -6.54 -19.33 -16.49
N GLU A 63 -7.59 -19.85 -17.14
CA GLU A 63 -8.99 -19.44 -16.97
C GLU A 63 -9.75 -20.26 -15.92
N GLN A 64 -9.42 -21.55 -15.72
CA GLN A 64 -10.05 -22.39 -14.69
C GLN A 64 -9.31 -22.40 -13.35
N CYS A 65 -8.12 -21.79 -13.30
CA CYS A 65 -7.30 -21.81 -12.11
C CYS A 65 -7.68 -20.69 -11.12
N GLU A 66 -7.80 -21.03 -9.84
CA GLU A 66 -8.15 -20.08 -8.79
C GLU A 66 -7.18 -18.88 -8.81
N LYS A 67 -7.71 -17.64 -8.74
CA LYS A 67 -6.94 -16.38 -8.85
C LYS A 67 -5.68 -16.34 -7.96
N ARG A 68 -5.76 -16.99 -6.80
CA ARG A 68 -4.66 -17.11 -5.83
C ARG A 68 -3.51 -17.97 -6.36
N TYR A 69 -3.81 -19.08 -7.03
CA TYR A 69 -2.81 -19.99 -7.61
C TYR A 69 -2.11 -19.37 -8.82
N ARG A 70 -2.85 -18.65 -9.69
CA ARG A 70 -2.26 -17.86 -10.79
C ARG A 70 -1.26 -16.82 -10.30
N SER A 71 -1.58 -16.13 -9.22
CA SER A 71 -0.69 -15.14 -8.60
C SER A 71 0.58 -15.79 -8.02
N PHE A 72 0.46 -17.00 -7.48
CA PHE A 72 1.58 -17.80 -6.99
C PHE A 72 2.54 -18.22 -8.12
N MET A 73 2.01 -18.79 -9.21
CA MET A 73 2.84 -19.23 -10.35
C MET A 73 3.60 -18.06 -10.99
N ARG A 74 2.91 -16.93 -11.20
CA ARG A 74 3.54 -15.72 -11.73
C ARG A 74 4.66 -15.20 -10.83
N ARG A 75 4.44 -15.21 -9.51
CA ARG A 75 5.46 -14.86 -8.52
C ARG A 75 6.67 -15.80 -8.60
N GLY A 76 6.43 -17.09 -8.79
CA GLY A 76 7.50 -18.09 -8.94
C GLY A 76 8.37 -17.83 -10.17
N ILE A 77 7.77 -17.51 -11.32
CA ILE A 77 8.52 -17.20 -12.56
C ILE A 77 9.37 -15.94 -12.38
N LEU A 78 8.75 -14.87 -11.88
CA LEU A 78 9.44 -13.59 -11.69
C LEU A 78 10.57 -13.67 -10.67
N MET A 79 10.51 -14.63 -9.74
CA MET A 79 11.57 -14.87 -8.77
C MET A 79 12.83 -15.47 -9.38
N LEU A 80 12.66 -16.41 -10.31
CA LEU A 80 13.78 -16.95 -11.07
C LEU A 80 14.37 -15.85 -11.96
N ASP A 81 13.53 -15.07 -12.65
CA ASP A 81 13.96 -13.97 -13.50
C ASP A 81 14.75 -12.89 -12.73
N SER A 82 14.23 -12.42 -11.59
CA SER A 82 14.92 -11.39 -10.80
C SER A 82 16.23 -11.89 -10.24
N TYR A 83 16.28 -13.16 -9.82
CA TYR A 83 17.51 -13.74 -9.29
C TYR A 83 18.54 -13.97 -10.40
N GLN A 84 18.12 -14.38 -11.60
CA GLN A 84 19.03 -14.50 -12.76
C GLN A 84 19.61 -13.14 -13.17
N ARG A 85 18.79 -12.09 -13.20
CA ARG A 85 19.22 -10.75 -13.66
C ARG A 85 20.02 -10.00 -12.62
N PHE A 86 19.68 -10.14 -11.34
CA PHE A 86 20.15 -9.23 -10.28
C PHE A 86 20.74 -9.95 -9.07
N GLY A 87 20.74 -11.29 -9.02
CA GLY A 87 21.22 -12.07 -7.87
C GLY A 87 20.35 -11.93 -6.61
N ILE A 88 19.16 -11.33 -6.71
CA ILE A 88 18.26 -11.08 -5.58
C ILE A 88 16.84 -11.61 -5.82
N ILE A 89 16.21 -12.11 -4.77
CA ILE A 89 14.77 -12.40 -4.72
C ILE A 89 14.04 -11.16 -4.23
N LEU A 90 13.11 -10.63 -5.03
CA LEU A 90 12.25 -9.53 -4.62
C LEU A 90 11.16 -10.00 -3.65
N ASN A 91 10.88 -9.19 -2.63
CA ASN A 91 9.86 -9.52 -1.62
C ASN A 91 8.42 -9.35 -2.16
N ARG A 92 8.24 -8.70 -3.31
CA ARG A 92 6.96 -8.53 -3.99
C ARG A 92 7.16 -8.43 -5.50
N TYR A 93 6.40 -9.21 -6.23
CA TYR A 93 6.36 -9.19 -7.70
C TYR A 93 5.01 -8.62 -8.10
N TYR A 94 5.03 -7.45 -8.71
CA TYR A 94 3.78 -6.81 -9.14
C TYR A 94 3.29 -7.45 -10.43
N ALA A 95 1.95 -7.47 -10.58
CA ALA A 95 1.32 -7.86 -11.82
C ALA A 95 1.65 -6.92 -13.01
N THR A 96 2.36 -5.83 -12.74
CA THR A 96 2.78 -4.78 -13.68
C THR A 96 4.24 -4.88 -14.10
N ALA A 97 4.99 -5.93 -13.70
CA ALA A 97 6.40 -6.11 -14.09
C ALA A 97 6.65 -6.32 -15.61
N HIS A 98 5.60 -6.25 -16.45
CA HIS A 98 5.66 -6.39 -17.91
C HIS A 98 4.75 -5.36 -18.60
N LEU A 99 4.80 -4.09 -18.17
CA LEU A 99 4.09 -3.03 -18.91
C LEU A 99 4.88 -2.52 -20.12
N LEU A 100 6.20 -2.72 -20.13
CA LEU A 100 7.12 -2.10 -21.08
C LEU A 100 8.00 -3.17 -21.72
N GLU A 101 7.92 -3.33 -23.03
CA GLU A 101 8.82 -4.18 -23.82
C GLU A 101 10.08 -3.40 -24.21
N ASN A 102 9.95 -2.08 -24.34
CA ASN A 102 11.01 -1.14 -24.64
C ASN A 102 12.07 -1.06 -23.51
N LYS A 103 13.30 -1.49 -23.81
CA LYS A 103 14.44 -1.44 -22.88
C LYS A 103 14.82 -0.01 -22.50
N ALA A 104 14.78 0.93 -23.43
CA ALA A 104 15.10 2.34 -23.15
C ALA A 104 14.12 2.95 -22.15
N TYR A 105 12.84 2.57 -22.21
CA TYR A 105 11.84 3.02 -21.23
C TYR A 105 12.07 2.43 -19.83
N ASN A 106 12.53 1.18 -19.76
CA ASN A 106 12.92 0.57 -18.49
C ASN A 106 14.15 1.27 -17.87
N GLU A 107 15.17 1.58 -18.67
CA GLU A 107 16.34 2.34 -18.22
C GLU A 107 15.96 3.76 -17.75
N LEU A 108 15.09 4.43 -18.49
CA LEU A 108 14.56 5.74 -18.13
C LEU A 108 13.84 5.74 -16.78
N LEU A 109 13.03 4.71 -16.49
CA LEU A 109 12.39 4.57 -15.18
C LEU A 109 13.39 4.33 -14.05
N ASN A 110 14.49 3.62 -14.31
CA ASN A 110 15.55 3.43 -13.32
C ASN A 110 16.26 4.75 -13.01
N HIS A 111 16.61 5.54 -14.03
CA HIS A 111 17.16 6.88 -13.81
C HIS A 111 16.19 7.79 -13.06
N TYR A 112 14.90 7.72 -13.39
CA TYR A 112 13.88 8.48 -12.67
C TYR A 112 13.74 8.04 -11.21
N ALA A 113 13.84 6.74 -10.91
CA ALA A 113 13.82 6.23 -9.55
C ALA A 113 14.99 6.78 -8.72
N THR A 114 16.21 6.79 -9.28
CA THR A 114 17.39 7.38 -8.64
C THR A 114 17.20 8.87 -8.37
N HIS A 115 16.72 9.62 -9.36
CA HIS A 115 16.41 11.05 -9.20
C HIS A 115 15.40 11.30 -8.07
N LEU A 116 14.31 10.53 -7.99
CA LEU A 116 13.34 10.68 -6.90
C LEU A 116 13.95 10.35 -5.52
N ALA A 117 14.89 9.39 -5.45
CA ALA A 117 15.59 9.08 -4.21
C ALA A 117 16.50 10.23 -3.75
N GLU A 118 17.21 10.90 -4.67
CA GLU A 118 18.05 12.06 -4.39
C GLU A 118 17.26 13.24 -3.81
N PHE A 119 16.00 13.41 -4.22
CA PHE A 119 15.08 14.40 -3.66
C PHE A 119 14.41 13.96 -2.35
N ASN A 120 14.87 12.88 -1.71
CA ASN A 120 14.38 12.36 -0.44
C ASN A 120 12.89 11.99 -0.44
N TYR A 121 12.33 11.57 -1.59
CA TYR A 121 10.98 11.01 -1.60
C TYR A 121 10.95 9.67 -0.85
N SER A 122 9.85 9.40 -0.13
CA SER A 122 9.68 8.10 0.53
C SER A 122 9.59 6.97 -0.50
N ALA A 123 10.07 5.76 -0.17
CA ALA A 123 9.98 4.59 -1.04
C ALA A 123 8.55 4.34 -1.57
N SER A 124 7.54 4.56 -0.72
CA SER A 124 6.13 4.44 -1.13
C SER A 124 5.68 5.49 -2.15
N THR A 125 6.25 6.69 -2.07
CA THR A 125 5.99 7.77 -3.03
C THR A 125 6.69 7.50 -4.34
N ILE A 126 7.95 7.05 -4.29
CA ILE A 126 8.73 6.62 -5.46
C ILE A 126 7.98 5.52 -6.20
N ASP A 127 7.57 4.45 -5.51
CA ASP A 127 6.82 3.33 -6.10
C ASP A 127 5.54 3.79 -6.82
N ASN A 128 4.80 4.73 -6.21
CA ASN A 128 3.57 5.26 -6.81
C ASN A 128 3.87 6.08 -8.08
N TYR A 129 4.88 6.95 -8.05
CA TYR A 129 5.27 7.74 -9.22
C TYR A 129 5.80 6.87 -10.34
N LEU A 130 6.62 5.86 -10.03
CA LEU A 130 7.10 4.90 -11.02
C LEU A 130 5.95 4.09 -11.62
N ALA A 131 4.98 3.64 -10.83
CA ALA A 131 3.83 2.89 -11.34
C ALA A 131 2.99 3.71 -12.33
N HIS A 132 2.71 4.98 -12.01
CA HIS A 132 1.99 5.88 -12.92
C HIS A 132 2.81 6.19 -14.18
N SER A 133 4.12 6.41 -14.03
CA SER A 133 5.01 6.72 -15.16
C SER A 133 5.17 5.51 -16.09
N ALA A 134 5.29 4.30 -15.54
CA ALA A 134 5.33 3.06 -16.31
C ALA A 134 4.03 2.82 -17.09
N THR A 135 2.88 3.13 -16.48
CA THR A 135 1.57 3.03 -17.15
C THR A 135 1.48 4.01 -18.32
N PHE A 136 1.98 5.25 -18.13
CA PHE A 136 2.05 6.25 -19.20
C PHE A 136 2.99 5.81 -20.33
N LEU A 137 4.20 5.35 -20.03
CA LEU A 137 5.15 4.84 -21.03
C LEU A 137 4.58 3.63 -21.80
N SER A 138 3.81 2.77 -21.14
CA SER A 138 3.16 1.61 -21.78
C SER A 138 2.09 2.04 -22.78
N TYR A 139 1.36 3.11 -22.47
CA TYR A 139 0.45 3.72 -23.42
C TYR A 139 1.18 4.30 -24.64
N LEU A 140 2.32 4.97 -24.43
CA LEU A 140 3.13 5.53 -25.52
C LEU A 140 3.65 4.43 -26.46
N GLU A 141 4.19 3.36 -25.89
CA GLU A 141 4.68 2.20 -26.63
C GLU A 141 3.58 1.56 -27.48
N LYS A 142 2.38 1.35 -26.91
CA LYS A 142 1.21 0.83 -27.64
C LYS A 142 0.70 1.77 -28.72
N SER A 143 0.99 3.07 -28.60
CA SER A 143 0.64 4.08 -29.60
C SER A 143 1.71 4.18 -30.70
N GLY A 144 2.75 3.33 -30.68
CA GLY A 144 3.82 3.29 -31.67
C GLY A 144 4.99 4.24 -31.36
N LEU A 145 4.98 4.94 -30.23
CA LEU A 145 6.09 5.78 -29.81
C LEU A 145 7.11 4.92 -29.07
N HIS A 146 8.24 4.61 -29.72
CA HIS A 146 9.33 3.84 -29.13
C HIS A 146 10.55 4.71 -28.76
N ASP A 147 10.64 5.92 -29.30
CA ASP A 147 11.65 6.90 -28.92
C ASP A 147 10.99 8.05 -28.16
N ILE A 148 11.44 8.28 -26.92
CA ILE A 148 10.88 9.30 -26.04
C ILE A 148 11.12 10.72 -26.57
N MET A 149 12.18 10.93 -27.37
CA MET A 149 12.53 12.25 -27.91
C MET A 149 11.46 12.80 -28.85
N HIS A 150 10.71 11.92 -29.51
CA HIS A 150 9.65 12.26 -30.46
C HIS A 150 8.29 12.44 -29.76
N MET A 151 8.26 12.56 -28.43
CA MET A 151 7.03 12.81 -27.69
C MET A 151 6.47 14.19 -28.02
N GLU A 152 5.17 14.23 -28.30
CA GLU A 152 4.42 15.45 -28.63
C GLU A 152 3.23 15.65 -27.70
N ALA A 153 2.66 16.86 -27.71
CA ALA A 153 1.46 17.18 -26.94
C ALA A 153 0.27 16.26 -27.23
N ALA A 154 0.13 15.80 -28.49
CA ALA A 154 -0.93 14.87 -28.89
C ALA A 154 -0.88 13.54 -28.10
N HIS A 155 0.32 13.02 -27.82
CA HIS A 155 0.50 11.80 -27.04
C HIS A 155 0.06 11.98 -25.58
N VAL A 156 0.40 13.12 -24.98
CA VAL A 156 0.00 13.44 -23.60
C VAL A 156 -1.52 13.59 -23.50
N LEU A 157 -2.13 14.35 -24.41
CA LEU A 157 -3.59 14.54 -24.46
C LEU A 157 -4.32 13.22 -24.75
N GLY A 158 -3.77 12.40 -25.63
CA GLY A 158 -4.25 11.05 -25.91
C GLY A 158 -4.29 10.20 -24.64
N TYR A 159 -3.21 10.17 -23.86
CA TYR A 159 -3.21 9.45 -22.59
C TYR A 159 -4.26 9.98 -21.61
N ILE A 160 -4.40 11.31 -21.47
CA ILE A 160 -5.40 11.92 -20.58
C ILE A 160 -6.82 11.48 -20.98
N SER A 161 -7.11 11.36 -22.28
CA SER A 161 -8.42 10.89 -22.74
C SER A 161 -8.77 9.47 -22.29
N THR A 162 -7.76 8.60 -22.14
CA THR A 162 -7.94 7.23 -21.60
C THR A 162 -8.35 7.22 -20.12
N LEU A 163 -8.17 8.34 -19.41
CA LEU A 163 -8.43 8.43 -17.98
C LEU A 163 -9.89 8.81 -17.64
N GLN A 164 -10.73 9.12 -18.63
CA GLN A 164 -12.07 9.68 -18.42
C GLN A 164 -13.00 8.79 -17.57
N GLU A 165 -12.83 7.47 -17.63
CA GLU A 165 -13.66 6.52 -16.87
C GLU A 165 -13.20 6.35 -15.41
N TYR A 166 -12.05 6.91 -15.04
CA TYR A 166 -11.55 6.81 -13.67
C TYR A 166 -12.17 7.85 -12.74
N SER A 167 -12.13 7.56 -11.44
CA SER A 167 -12.56 8.55 -10.45
C SER A 167 -11.70 9.82 -10.51
N THR A 168 -12.29 10.99 -10.25
CA THR A 168 -11.58 12.29 -10.25
C THR A 168 -10.34 12.30 -9.34
N VAL A 169 -10.38 11.55 -8.25
CA VAL A 169 -9.23 11.33 -7.34
C VAL A 169 -8.12 10.57 -8.05
N THR A 170 -8.45 9.45 -8.70
CA THR A 170 -7.50 8.66 -9.48
C THR A 170 -6.88 9.50 -10.59
N ILE A 171 -7.71 10.22 -11.36
CA ILE A 171 -7.24 11.11 -12.43
C ILE A 171 -6.25 12.13 -11.87
N LYS A 172 -6.61 12.85 -10.80
CA LYS A 172 -5.74 13.86 -10.18
C LYS A 172 -4.38 13.28 -9.75
N HIS A 173 -4.37 12.10 -9.14
CA HIS A 173 -3.12 11.43 -8.74
C HIS A 173 -2.27 11.02 -9.95
N THR A 174 -2.89 10.40 -10.95
CA THR A 174 -2.21 10.00 -12.19
C THR A 174 -1.62 11.22 -12.89
N LEU A 175 -2.40 12.29 -13.10
CA LEU A 175 -1.93 13.51 -13.75
C LEU A 175 -0.84 14.22 -12.95
N GLY A 176 -0.91 14.22 -11.62
CA GLY A 176 0.14 14.74 -10.76
C GLY A 176 1.47 14.00 -10.95
N ALA A 177 1.43 12.67 -10.98
CA ALA A 177 2.60 11.84 -11.21
C ALA A 177 3.18 12.03 -12.63
N VAL A 178 2.34 12.00 -13.67
CA VAL A 178 2.78 12.22 -15.06
C VAL A 178 3.35 13.63 -15.24
N ARG A 179 2.77 14.66 -14.62
CA ARG A 179 3.33 16.01 -14.66
C ARG A 179 4.73 16.08 -14.08
N LEU A 180 4.96 15.44 -12.94
CA LEU A 180 6.29 15.39 -12.34
C LEU A 180 7.28 14.64 -13.24
N PHE A 181 6.84 13.54 -13.86
CA PHE A 181 7.66 12.77 -14.79
C PHE A 181 8.01 13.58 -16.05
N LEU A 182 7.06 14.26 -16.69
CA LEU A 182 7.34 15.12 -17.86
C LEU A 182 8.33 16.24 -17.55
N ARG A 183 8.23 16.85 -16.35
CA ARG A 183 9.22 17.84 -15.89
C ARG A 183 10.60 17.24 -15.72
N TYR A 184 10.68 16.00 -15.21
CA TYR A 184 11.93 15.27 -15.12
C TYR A 184 12.53 15.01 -16.50
N LEU A 185 11.73 14.56 -17.47
CA LEU A 185 12.19 14.32 -18.84
C LEU A 185 12.76 15.59 -19.47
N TYR A 186 12.05 16.71 -19.34
CA TYR A 186 12.49 17.99 -19.88
C TYR A 186 13.76 18.51 -19.22
N ARG A 187 13.83 18.50 -17.88
CA ARG A 187 15.00 19.01 -17.13
C ARG A 187 16.27 18.20 -17.32
N ASN A 188 16.15 16.93 -17.70
CA ASN A 188 17.27 16.05 -18.00
C ASN A 188 17.46 15.86 -19.52
N GLU A 189 16.87 16.73 -20.34
CA GLU A 189 17.06 16.80 -21.79
C GLU A 189 16.65 15.54 -22.57
N TYR A 190 15.79 14.68 -22.00
CA TYR A 190 15.22 13.53 -22.70
C TYR A 190 14.18 13.94 -23.75
N ILE A 191 13.54 15.10 -23.57
CA ILE A 191 12.59 15.68 -24.53
C ILE A 191 12.94 17.16 -24.76
N PRO A 192 12.76 17.68 -25.99
CA PRO A 192 13.19 19.04 -26.34
C PRO A 192 12.29 20.15 -25.76
N HIS A 193 11.05 19.82 -25.39
CA HIS A 193 10.05 20.79 -24.95
C HIS A 193 9.37 20.33 -23.66
N ASP A 194 9.04 21.27 -22.76
CA ASP A 194 8.29 20.96 -21.55
C ASP A 194 6.81 20.69 -21.90
N LEU A 195 6.42 19.42 -21.83
CA LEU A 195 5.04 18.99 -22.05
C LEU A 195 4.19 18.99 -20.77
N SER A 196 4.78 19.31 -19.61
CA SER A 196 4.09 19.24 -18.32
C SER A 196 2.95 20.26 -18.18
N ASP A 197 3.02 21.37 -18.91
CA ASP A 197 1.99 22.39 -18.97
C ASP A 197 0.75 21.98 -19.77
N LYS A 198 0.85 20.91 -20.59
CA LYS A 198 -0.31 20.34 -21.28
C LYS A 198 -1.25 19.58 -20.35
N ILE A 199 -0.79 19.27 -19.13
CA ILE A 199 -1.62 18.63 -18.13
C ILE A 199 -2.44 19.69 -17.40
N GLY A 200 -3.70 19.80 -17.79
CA GLY A 200 -4.68 20.69 -17.15
C GLY A 200 -4.84 20.46 -15.64
N ARG A 201 -5.33 21.47 -14.94
CA ARG A 201 -5.72 21.33 -13.52
C ARG A 201 -7.07 20.61 -13.46
N VAL A 202 -7.08 19.42 -12.86
CA VAL A 202 -8.34 18.77 -12.50
C VAL A 202 -8.84 19.42 -11.23
N ASN A 203 -9.80 20.33 -11.41
CA ASN A 203 -10.58 20.85 -10.29
C ASN A 203 -11.44 19.70 -9.78
N GLN A 204 -11.14 19.23 -8.57
CA GLN A 204 -12.12 18.45 -7.83
C GLN A 204 -13.20 19.45 -7.42
N THR A 205 -14.38 19.36 -8.03
CA THR A 205 -15.58 19.73 -7.28
C THR A 205 -15.52 18.88 -6.01
N GLU A 206 -15.37 19.55 -4.87
CA GLU A 206 -15.35 18.89 -3.57
C GLU A 206 -16.74 18.30 -3.31
N HIS A 207 -17.07 17.20 -3.98
CA HIS A 207 -18.06 16.28 -3.49
C HIS A 207 -17.44 15.68 -2.24
N HIS A 208 -17.55 16.41 -1.13
CA HIS A 208 -17.19 15.97 0.19
C HIS A 208 -17.99 14.71 0.46
N LYS A 209 -17.37 13.56 0.15
CA LYS A 209 -17.90 12.28 0.59
C LYS A 209 -17.88 12.35 2.10
N LEU A 210 -19.07 12.31 2.71
CA LEU A 210 -19.22 12.26 4.16
C LEU A 210 -18.20 11.26 4.72
N PRO A 211 -17.33 11.67 5.65
CA PRO A 211 -16.37 10.77 6.26
C PRO A 211 -17.10 9.54 6.81
N SER A 212 -16.58 8.36 6.49
CA SER A 212 -17.10 7.12 7.05
C SER A 212 -16.79 7.07 8.55
N PHE A 213 -17.81 7.28 9.36
CA PHE A 213 -17.75 7.17 10.82
C PHE A 213 -18.18 5.77 11.26
N TRP A 214 -17.57 5.28 12.33
CA TRP A 214 -17.95 4.07 13.05
C TRP A 214 -18.55 4.43 14.39
N THR A 215 -19.73 3.90 14.69
CA THR A 215 -20.34 4.09 16.01
C THR A 215 -19.53 3.35 17.08
N LYS A 216 -19.70 3.75 18.35
CA LYS A 216 -19.07 3.06 19.49
C LYS A 216 -19.42 1.56 19.47
N ASP A 217 -20.68 1.21 19.20
CA ASP A 217 -21.14 -0.18 19.12
C ASP A 217 -20.52 -0.96 17.96
N GLU A 218 -20.34 -0.34 16.79
CA GLU A 218 -19.67 -0.98 15.66
C GLU A 218 -18.19 -1.26 15.97
N VAL A 219 -17.51 -0.35 16.65
CA VAL A 219 -16.11 -0.55 17.09
C VAL A 219 -16.04 -1.66 18.13
N PHE A 220 -16.96 -1.70 19.10
CA PHE A 220 -17.03 -2.79 20.09
C PHE A 220 -17.31 -4.14 19.42
N ALA A 221 -18.28 -4.21 18.50
CA ALA A 221 -18.61 -5.43 17.76
C ALA A 221 -17.41 -5.91 16.93
N LEU A 222 -16.69 -4.99 16.28
CA LEU A 222 -15.47 -5.31 15.53
C LEU A 222 -14.39 -5.91 16.43
N LEU A 223 -14.11 -5.28 17.59
CA LEU A 223 -13.12 -5.76 18.55
C LEU A 223 -13.48 -7.12 19.15
N ASN A 224 -14.77 -7.33 19.48
CA ASN A 224 -15.28 -8.59 20.03
C ASN A 224 -15.25 -9.75 19.02
N ALA A 225 -15.26 -9.47 17.72
CA ALA A 225 -15.13 -10.50 16.70
C ALA A 225 -13.69 -11.02 16.55
N ILE A 226 -12.69 -10.38 17.15
CA ILE A 226 -11.29 -10.82 17.07
C ILE A 226 -11.05 -11.93 18.10
N ASP A 227 -10.70 -13.12 17.62
CA ASP A 227 -10.47 -14.29 18.47
C ASP A 227 -9.10 -14.20 19.14
N ARG A 228 -9.10 -13.80 20.42
CA ARG A 228 -7.89 -13.68 21.21
C ARG A 228 -7.23 -15.01 21.56
N ASN A 229 -7.76 -16.17 21.18
CA ASN A 229 -7.05 -17.45 21.31
C ASN A 229 -6.11 -17.73 20.11
N ASN A 230 -6.30 -17.05 18.98
CA ASN A 230 -5.44 -17.19 17.81
C ASN A 230 -4.25 -16.21 17.88
N PRO A 231 -3.00 -16.68 17.75
CA PRO A 231 -1.82 -15.81 17.85
C PRO A 231 -1.82 -14.62 16.88
N SER A 232 -2.22 -14.85 15.63
CA SER A 232 -2.26 -13.78 14.62
C SER A 232 -3.36 -12.76 14.90
N GLU A 233 -4.43 -13.18 15.59
CA GLU A 233 -5.55 -12.32 15.93
C GLU A 233 -5.31 -11.55 17.23
N LYS A 234 -4.50 -12.06 18.19
CA LYS A 234 -3.98 -11.24 19.31
C LYS A 234 -3.23 -10.01 18.81
N ARG A 235 -2.38 -10.18 17.80
CA ARG A 235 -1.72 -9.08 17.10
C ARG A 235 -2.75 -8.10 16.54
N ASP A 236 -3.70 -8.62 15.77
CA ASP A 236 -4.70 -7.79 15.11
C ASP A 236 -5.57 -7.03 16.12
N TYR A 237 -5.94 -7.65 17.23
CA TYR A 237 -6.68 -7.03 18.33
C TYR A 237 -5.92 -5.83 18.90
N ALA A 238 -4.66 -6.01 19.28
CA ALA A 238 -3.82 -4.92 19.78
C ALA A 238 -3.70 -3.79 18.75
N MET A 239 -3.48 -4.13 17.47
CA MET A 239 -3.39 -3.16 16.39
C MET A 239 -4.67 -2.35 16.18
N VAL A 240 -5.83 -3.02 16.11
CA VAL A 240 -7.14 -2.38 15.91
C VAL A 240 -7.50 -1.53 17.13
N LEU A 241 -7.26 -2.03 18.35
CA LEU A 241 -7.50 -1.30 19.59
C LEU A 241 -6.66 -0.02 19.65
N MET A 242 -5.37 -0.07 19.33
CA MET A 242 -4.51 1.11 19.29
C MET A 242 -5.01 2.18 18.31
N VAL A 243 -5.48 1.78 17.12
CA VAL A 243 -6.04 2.74 16.16
C VAL A 243 -7.36 3.33 16.66
N ALA A 244 -8.24 2.52 17.23
CA ALA A 244 -9.53 2.98 17.74
C ALA A 244 -9.39 3.89 18.97
N ARG A 245 -8.43 3.62 19.87
CA ARG A 245 -8.25 4.35 21.14
C ARG A 245 -7.30 5.53 21.04
N LEU A 246 -6.24 5.42 20.24
CA LEU A 246 -5.16 6.41 20.17
C LEU A 246 -5.07 7.11 18.81
N GLY A 247 -5.83 6.65 17.81
CA GLY A 247 -5.82 7.27 16.49
C GLY A 247 -4.49 7.11 15.75
N ILE A 248 -3.58 6.23 16.17
CA ILE A 248 -2.28 6.03 15.51
C ILE A 248 -2.47 5.66 14.03
N ARG A 249 -1.63 6.21 13.13
CA ARG A 249 -1.71 5.87 11.70
C ARG A 249 -1.23 4.43 11.50
N SER A 250 -1.86 3.70 10.57
CA SER A 250 -1.44 2.32 10.28
C SER A 250 0.00 2.21 9.78
N GLY A 251 0.54 3.25 9.12
CA GLY A 251 1.96 3.32 8.77
C GLY A 251 2.88 3.34 10.00
N ASP A 252 2.55 4.17 10.99
CA ASP A 252 3.33 4.33 12.22
C ASP A 252 3.18 3.11 13.13
N LEU A 253 1.97 2.58 13.24
CA LEU A 253 1.68 1.35 13.98
C LEU A 253 2.56 0.18 13.53
N LYS A 254 2.77 0.02 12.21
CA LYS A 254 3.62 -1.03 11.65
C LYS A 254 5.11 -0.83 11.92
N LYS A 255 5.53 0.43 12.14
CA LYS A 255 6.92 0.79 12.44
C LYS A 255 7.20 0.97 13.93
N LEU A 256 6.20 0.77 14.78
CA LEU A 256 6.32 0.92 16.22
C LEU A 256 7.36 -0.06 16.76
N LYS A 257 8.34 0.45 17.49
CA LYS A 257 9.41 -0.32 18.14
C LYS A 257 9.21 -0.40 19.64
N PHE A 258 9.81 -1.39 20.29
CA PHE A 258 9.75 -1.51 21.76
C PHE A 258 10.30 -0.27 22.47
N ILE A 259 11.34 0.37 21.94
CA ILE A 259 11.90 1.62 22.50
C ILE A 259 10.91 2.79 22.49
N ASN A 260 9.86 2.74 21.68
CA ASN A 260 8.80 3.74 21.64
C ASN A 260 7.81 3.56 22.80
N LEU A 261 7.75 2.39 23.44
CA LEU A 261 6.87 2.11 24.58
C LEU A 261 7.59 2.50 25.88
N LYS A 262 7.21 3.64 26.46
CA LYS A 262 7.75 4.13 27.72
C LYS A 262 6.86 3.69 28.88
N TRP A 263 7.11 2.47 29.36
CA TRP A 263 6.31 1.86 30.43
C TRP A 263 6.36 2.67 31.75
N SER A 264 7.49 3.26 32.09
CA SER A 264 7.64 4.05 33.33
C SER A 264 6.83 5.34 33.33
N SER A 265 6.70 5.99 32.17
CA SER A 265 5.93 7.24 32.00
C SER A 265 4.52 7.01 31.46
N ASN A 266 4.13 5.76 31.17
CA ASN A 266 2.88 5.42 30.49
C ASN A 266 2.67 6.21 29.18
N THR A 267 3.73 6.33 28.36
CA THR A 267 3.67 7.02 27.06
C THR A 267 4.14 6.14 25.90
N ILE A 268 3.64 6.44 24.70
CA ILE A 268 4.08 5.89 23.42
C ILE A 268 4.62 7.04 22.59
N GLU A 269 5.94 7.05 22.38
CA GLU A 269 6.65 8.19 21.79
C GLU A 269 7.35 7.79 20.49
N PHE A 270 7.01 8.47 19.39
CA PHE A 270 7.59 8.21 18.08
C PHE A 270 7.50 9.42 17.16
N VAL A 271 8.29 9.41 16.08
CA VAL A 271 8.17 10.38 14.99
C VAL A 271 7.26 9.81 13.92
N GLN A 272 6.22 10.56 13.55
CA GLN A 272 5.26 10.15 12.55
C GLN A 272 5.92 10.03 11.17
N SER A 273 5.78 8.87 10.53
CA SER A 273 6.46 8.52 9.27
C SER A 273 6.05 9.41 8.10
N LYS A 274 4.80 9.89 8.10
CA LYS A 274 4.25 10.69 6.99
C LYS A 274 4.58 12.18 7.11
N THR A 275 4.63 12.70 8.33
CA THR A 275 4.70 14.14 8.61
C THR A 275 6.02 14.58 9.21
N GLY A 276 6.83 13.65 9.74
CA GLY A 276 8.06 13.96 10.47
C GLY A 276 7.83 14.57 11.86
N VAL A 277 6.58 14.65 12.33
CA VAL A 277 6.23 15.28 13.60
C VAL A 277 6.43 14.30 14.75
N PRO A 278 7.16 14.68 15.83
CA PRO A 278 7.21 13.90 17.06
C PRO A 278 5.84 13.91 17.74
N ILE A 279 5.38 12.75 18.18
CA ILE A 279 4.12 12.61 18.92
C ILE A 279 4.34 11.76 20.17
N SER A 280 3.65 12.13 21.25
CA SER A 280 3.55 11.36 22.49
C SER A 280 2.09 11.03 22.72
N LEU A 281 1.75 9.74 22.72
CA LEU A 281 0.41 9.23 22.97
C LEU A 281 0.36 8.56 24.34
N PRO A 282 -0.76 8.60 25.08
CA PRO A 282 -0.88 7.88 26.34
C PRO A 282 -0.87 6.37 26.10
N LEU A 283 -0.11 5.63 26.90
CA LEU A 283 -0.18 4.17 26.98
C LEU A 283 -1.32 3.79 27.93
N LEU A 284 -2.53 3.73 27.38
CA LEU A 284 -3.72 3.37 28.14
C LEU A 284 -3.62 1.92 28.64
N ARG A 285 -4.23 1.64 29.80
CA ARG A 285 -4.14 0.31 30.45
C ARG A 285 -4.62 -0.83 29.55
N ASP A 286 -5.76 -0.66 28.88
CA ASP A 286 -6.32 -1.63 27.93
C ASP A 286 -5.40 -1.87 26.73
N VAL A 287 -4.80 -0.80 26.20
CA VAL A 287 -3.80 -0.88 25.12
C VAL A 287 -2.55 -1.61 25.58
N GLY A 288 -2.01 -1.26 26.75
CA GLY A 288 -0.84 -1.90 27.35
C GLY A 288 -1.03 -3.40 27.53
N TRP A 289 -2.17 -3.81 28.11
CA TRP A 289 -2.51 -5.23 28.25
C TRP A 289 -2.62 -5.96 26.91
N ALA A 290 -3.23 -5.34 25.89
CA ALA A 290 -3.33 -5.94 24.57
C ALA A 290 -1.95 -6.15 23.93
N ILE A 291 -1.04 -5.18 24.09
CA ILE A 291 0.34 -5.30 23.62
C ILE A 291 1.09 -6.40 24.36
N ILE A 292 1.00 -6.44 25.70
CA ILE A 292 1.65 -7.46 26.53
C ILE A 292 1.15 -8.85 26.15
N ASP A 293 -0.17 -9.05 26.06
CA ASP A 293 -0.76 -10.33 25.68
C ASP A 293 -0.23 -10.82 24.33
N TYR A 294 -0.16 -9.94 23.33
CA TYR A 294 0.44 -10.28 22.04
C TYR A 294 1.94 -10.62 22.15
N VAL A 295 2.72 -9.76 22.80
CA VAL A 295 4.19 -9.89 22.87
C VAL A 295 4.62 -11.16 23.60
N GLU A 296 3.98 -11.47 24.73
CA GLU A 296 4.33 -12.61 25.57
C GLU A 296 3.85 -13.95 25.00
N SER A 297 2.63 -13.98 24.44
CA SER A 297 1.96 -15.26 24.15
C SER A 297 1.82 -15.61 22.66
N ALA A 298 2.07 -14.67 21.75
CA ALA A 298 1.75 -14.85 20.33
C ALA A 298 2.80 -14.35 19.34
N ARG A 299 3.62 -13.36 19.72
CA ARG A 299 4.60 -12.76 18.81
C ARG A 299 5.63 -13.81 18.35
N PRO A 300 5.87 -13.94 17.03
CA PRO A 300 6.93 -14.81 16.52
C PRO A 300 8.29 -14.50 17.17
N LYS A 301 9.00 -15.55 17.59
CA LYS A 301 10.29 -15.45 18.28
C LYS A 301 11.42 -15.21 17.28
N ILE A 302 11.55 -13.98 16.83
CA ILE A 302 12.65 -13.50 16.00
C ILE A 302 13.27 -12.23 16.62
N ASP A 303 14.55 -12.03 16.38
CA ASP A 303 15.23 -10.79 16.73
C ASP A 303 14.74 -9.67 15.79
N SER A 304 13.89 -8.79 16.32
CA SER A 304 13.34 -7.67 15.59
C SER A 304 12.93 -6.57 16.56
N PRO A 305 13.29 -5.30 16.29
CA PRO A 305 12.97 -4.19 17.18
C PRO A 305 11.49 -3.79 17.12
N PHE A 306 10.74 -4.24 16.11
CA PHE A 306 9.35 -3.87 15.88
C PHE A 306 8.40 -4.64 16.79
N VAL A 307 7.39 -3.97 17.33
CA VAL A 307 6.37 -4.59 18.19
C VAL A 307 5.59 -5.62 17.37
N PHE A 308 5.00 -5.19 16.24
CA PHE A 308 4.10 -6.02 15.43
C PHE A 308 4.80 -6.69 14.25
N LEU A 309 4.64 -8.01 14.13
CA LEU A 309 5.25 -8.84 13.09
C LEU A 309 4.20 -9.53 12.21
N THR A 310 4.62 -9.97 11.02
CA THR A 310 3.82 -10.92 10.22
C THR A 310 3.75 -12.28 10.91
N HIS A 311 2.58 -12.93 10.88
CA HIS A 311 2.38 -14.32 11.30
C HIS A 311 2.42 -15.30 10.13
N ASN A 312 2.70 -14.80 8.92
CA ASN A 312 3.01 -15.61 7.76
C ASN A 312 4.52 -15.59 7.54
N ALA A 313 5.11 -16.77 7.33
CA ALA A 313 6.51 -16.89 6.95
C ALA A 313 6.79 -16.20 5.59
N PRO A 314 7.97 -15.60 5.39
CA PRO A 314 9.02 -15.39 6.38
C PRO A 314 8.58 -14.40 7.47
N TYR A 315 8.84 -14.75 8.74
CA TYR A 315 8.49 -13.88 9.86
C TYR A 315 9.33 -12.60 9.82
N GLY A 316 8.73 -11.47 10.15
CA GLY A 316 9.39 -10.18 10.02
C GLY A 316 8.45 -8.99 10.20
N PRO A 317 8.92 -7.78 9.94
CA PRO A 317 8.11 -6.57 10.02
C PRO A 317 6.91 -6.63 9.09
N LEU A 318 5.81 -5.99 9.48
CA LEU A 318 4.66 -5.81 8.59
C LEU A 318 5.03 -4.94 7.40
N SER A 319 4.65 -5.35 6.19
CA SER A 319 4.91 -4.59 4.97
C SER A 319 4.30 -3.18 5.04
N GLU A 320 5.07 -2.17 4.61
CA GLU A 320 4.57 -0.79 4.45
C GLU A 320 3.34 -0.70 3.53
N LYS A 321 3.23 -1.63 2.59
CA LYS A 321 2.13 -1.71 1.61
C LYS A 321 0.93 -2.51 2.12
N ASN A 322 1.02 -3.10 3.31
CA ASN A 322 -0.15 -3.71 3.95
C ASN A 322 -0.95 -2.62 4.67
N HIS A 323 -2.08 -2.22 4.08
CA HIS A 323 -2.97 -1.22 4.67
C HIS A 323 -3.89 -1.77 5.76
N LEU A 324 -3.79 -3.07 6.08
CA LEU A 324 -4.63 -3.78 7.06
C LEU A 324 -6.13 -3.76 6.73
N TYR A 325 -6.50 -3.38 5.50
CA TYR A 325 -7.88 -3.35 5.05
C TYR A 325 -8.51 -4.74 5.12
N LYS A 326 -7.81 -5.77 4.63
CA LYS A 326 -8.28 -7.17 4.68
C LYS A 326 -8.45 -7.68 6.12
N THR A 327 -7.63 -7.18 7.05
CA THR A 327 -7.77 -7.47 8.48
C THR A 327 -9.10 -6.91 9.00
N ILE A 328 -9.42 -5.65 8.71
CA ILE A 328 -10.69 -5.04 9.11
C ILE A 328 -11.88 -5.73 8.44
N GLU A 329 -11.83 -5.97 7.13
CA GLU A 329 -12.90 -6.62 6.35
C GLU A 329 -13.22 -8.03 6.90
N LYS A 330 -12.19 -8.80 7.29
CA LYS A 330 -12.34 -10.11 7.95
C LYS A 330 -13.18 -10.00 9.21
N TYR A 331 -12.84 -9.07 10.11
CA TYR A 331 -13.56 -8.92 11.38
C TYR A 331 -14.93 -8.27 11.22
N MET A 332 -15.11 -7.38 10.26
CA MET A 332 -16.44 -6.87 9.90
C MET A 332 -17.37 -8.00 9.47
N THR A 333 -16.88 -8.88 8.60
CA THR A 333 -17.65 -10.04 8.12
C THR A 333 -18.06 -10.92 9.29
N ARG A 334 -17.11 -11.21 10.19
CA ARG A 334 -17.36 -12.05 11.36
C ARG A 334 -18.30 -11.40 12.38
N ALA A 335 -18.20 -10.08 12.55
CA ALA A 335 -19.08 -9.26 13.40
C ALA A 335 -20.46 -9.00 12.76
N ARG A 336 -20.70 -9.46 11.51
CA ARG A 336 -21.91 -9.18 10.72
C ARG A 336 -22.18 -7.68 10.54
N LEU A 337 -21.13 -6.87 10.49
CA LEU A 337 -21.22 -5.45 10.23
C LEU A 337 -21.46 -5.18 8.74
N PRO A 338 -22.28 -4.19 8.37
CA PRO A 338 -22.61 -3.93 6.98
C PRO A 338 -21.38 -3.45 6.21
N ILE A 339 -21.00 -4.19 5.17
CA ILE A 339 -19.96 -3.77 4.22
C ILE A 339 -20.63 -2.89 3.16
N VAL A 340 -20.84 -1.62 3.49
CA VAL A 340 -21.46 -0.66 2.57
C VAL A 340 -20.44 -0.23 1.51
N GLN A 341 -20.73 -0.47 0.23
CA GLN A 341 -19.82 -0.17 -0.90
C GLN A 341 -19.33 1.29 -0.94
N LYS A 342 -20.08 2.23 -0.37
CA LYS A 342 -19.74 3.67 -0.33
C LYS A 342 -19.00 4.11 0.95
N ARG A 343 -18.87 3.25 1.96
CA ARG A 343 -18.21 3.55 3.24
C ARG A 343 -16.76 3.05 3.22
N ARG A 344 -15.80 3.86 3.68
CA ARG A 344 -14.41 3.38 3.85
C ARG A 344 -14.34 2.50 5.10
N ASN A 345 -13.85 1.29 4.96
CA ASN A 345 -13.88 0.25 5.99
C ASN A 345 -12.46 -0.22 6.39
N GLY A 346 -11.59 0.69 6.82
CA GLY A 346 -10.19 0.36 7.14
C GLY A 346 -9.65 1.13 8.34
N MET A 347 -8.39 0.89 8.69
CA MET A 347 -7.74 1.55 9.85
C MET A 347 -7.86 3.07 9.84
N HIS A 348 -7.83 3.69 8.65
CA HIS A 348 -7.99 5.13 8.57
C HIS A 348 -9.40 5.60 8.95
N SER A 349 -10.46 4.82 8.64
CA SER A 349 -11.81 5.18 9.06
C SER A 349 -12.04 4.99 10.56
N LEU A 350 -11.38 4.03 11.21
CA LEU A 350 -11.35 3.95 12.68
C LEU A 350 -10.71 5.20 13.30
N ARG A 351 -9.57 5.66 12.75
CA ARG A 351 -8.94 6.92 13.18
C ARG A 351 -9.86 8.13 12.97
N HIS A 352 -10.56 8.20 11.83
CA HIS A 352 -11.57 9.26 11.61
C HIS A 352 -12.68 9.18 12.65
N SER A 353 -13.09 7.98 13.04
CA SER A 353 -14.16 7.79 14.03
C SER A 353 -13.74 8.24 15.42
N LEU A 354 -12.47 8.05 15.80
CA LEU A 354 -11.95 8.66 17.02
C LEU A 354 -12.03 10.19 16.96
N ALA A 355 -11.58 10.79 15.84
CA ALA A 355 -11.59 12.24 15.67
C ALA A 355 -13.02 12.83 15.76
N THR A 356 -13.99 12.19 15.09
CA THR A 356 -15.39 12.60 15.14
C THR A 356 -15.97 12.39 16.54
N THR A 357 -15.67 11.29 17.23
CA THR A 357 -16.10 11.08 18.62
C THR A 357 -15.54 12.17 19.55
N LEU A 358 -14.26 12.52 19.42
CA LEU A 358 -13.65 13.61 20.20
C LEU A 358 -14.32 14.96 19.92
N LEU A 359 -14.67 15.23 18.66
CA LEU A 359 -15.37 16.45 18.28
C LEU A 359 -16.77 16.51 18.90
N GLN A 360 -17.51 15.40 18.86
CA GLN A 360 -18.82 15.23 19.52
C GLN A 360 -18.73 15.37 21.04
N ASP A 361 -17.64 14.90 21.65
CA ASP A 361 -17.33 15.07 23.08
C ASP A 361 -16.78 16.48 23.40
N ASN A 362 -16.99 17.46 22.51
CA ASN A 362 -16.63 18.87 22.65
C ASN A 362 -15.12 19.19 22.69
N ALA A 363 -14.24 18.28 22.25
CA ALA A 363 -12.82 18.60 22.09
C ALA A 363 -12.61 19.69 21.02
N SER A 364 -11.67 20.60 21.26
CA SER A 364 -11.34 21.65 20.29
C SER A 364 -10.63 21.05 19.07
N LEU A 365 -10.79 21.67 17.89
CA LEU A 365 -10.07 21.22 16.68
C LEU A 365 -8.56 21.23 16.87
N HIS A 366 -8.03 22.17 17.66
CA HIS A 366 -6.61 22.21 18.01
C HIS A 366 -6.20 20.95 18.78
N MET A 367 -6.96 20.58 19.82
CA MET A 367 -6.70 19.38 20.61
C MET A 367 -6.79 18.11 19.74
N ILE A 368 -7.77 18.02 18.85
CA ILE A 368 -7.89 16.90 17.90
C ILE A 368 -6.69 16.87 16.94
N SER A 369 -6.25 18.03 16.45
CA SER A 369 -5.08 18.17 15.59
C SER A 369 -3.80 17.67 16.30
N ASP A 370 -3.62 18.02 17.57
CA ASP A 370 -2.48 17.61 18.39
C ASP A 370 -2.51 16.10 18.65
N ILE A 371 -3.64 15.57 19.12
CA ILE A 371 -3.84 14.13 19.39
C ILE A 371 -3.54 13.29 18.14
N LEU A 372 -3.91 13.79 16.96
CA LEU A 372 -3.73 13.08 15.71
C LEU A 372 -2.38 13.41 15.02
N GLY A 373 -1.67 14.45 15.44
CA GLY A 373 -0.47 14.97 14.77
C GLY A 373 -0.77 15.41 13.35
N HIS A 374 -1.72 16.32 13.17
CA HIS A 374 -2.02 16.95 11.90
C HIS A 374 -1.19 18.23 11.73
N THR A 375 -0.51 18.36 10.60
CA THR A 375 0.33 19.53 10.28
C THR A 375 -0.42 20.63 9.53
N SER A 376 -1.63 20.35 9.02
CA SER A 376 -2.45 21.34 8.33
C SER A 376 -3.86 21.41 8.90
N SER A 377 -4.37 22.63 9.04
CA SER A 377 -5.76 22.91 9.43
C SER A 377 -6.75 22.23 8.48
N ASN A 378 -6.45 22.17 7.18
CA ASN A 378 -7.27 21.47 6.18
C ASN A 378 -7.43 19.97 6.47
N SER A 379 -6.43 19.31 7.09
CA SER A 379 -6.52 17.90 7.47
C SER A 379 -7.45 17.67 8.66
N THR A 380 -7.75 18.72 9.41
CA THR A 380 -8.61 18.71 10.60
C THR A 380 -10.01 19.27 10.27
N ALA A 381 -10.11 20.20 9.31
CA ALA A 381 -11.37 20.78 8.83
C ALA A 381 -12.33 19.74 8.24
N ILE A 382 -11.82 18.63 7.70
CA ILE A 382 -12.64 17.50 7.21
C ILE A 382 -13.55 16.90 8.29
N TYR A 383 -13.24 17.10 9.59
CA TYR A 383 -14.05 16.57 10.69
C TYR A 383 -15.28 17.45 11.00
N LEU A 384 -15.24 18.74 10.67
CA LEU A 384 -16.37 19.65 10.87
C LEU A 384 -17.61 19.20 10.10
N GLN A 385 -17.42 18.56 8.95
CA GLN A 385 -18.50 18.04 8.11
C GLN A 385 -19.30 16.90 8.77
N THR A 386 -18.76 16.29 9.83
CA THR A 386 -19.43 15.23 10.58
C THR A 386 -20.19 15.73 11.81
N ASP A 387 -20.01 17.00 12.18
CA ASP A 387 -20.66 17.61 13.35
C ASP A 387 -21.89 18.42 12.93
N ILE A 388 -22.95 17.69 12.57
CA ILE A 388 -24.20 18.27 12.07
C ILE A 388 -24.85 19.15 13.14
N GLU A 389 -24.70 18.84 14.42
CA GLU A 389 -25.32 19.63 15.50
C GLU A 389 -24.65 20.99 15.65
N ARG A 390 -23.32 21.07 15.69
CA ARG A 390 -22.65 22.38 15.66
C ARG A 390 -22.87 23.17 14.38
N LEU A 391 -23.00 22.48 13.24
CA LEU A 391 -23.37 23.15 11.99
C LEU A 391 -24.79 23.76 12.06
N ARG A 392 -25.71 23.17 12.83
CA ARG A 392 -27.02 23.76 13.11
C ARG A 392 -26.94 24.95 14.05
N ASP A 393 -26.12 24.90 15.08
CA ASP A 393 -25.93 26.04 16.01
C ASP A 393 -25.29 27.26 15.33
N CYS A 394 -24.42 27.02 14.34
CA CYS A 394 -23.81 28.06 13.51
C CYS A 394 -24.68 28.48 12.31
N ALA A 395 -25.79 27.79 12.05
CA ALA A 395 -26.69 28.19 10.98
C ALA A 395 -27.40 29.47 11.41
N LEU A 396 -27.31 30.50 10.57
CA LEU A 396 -28.09 31.72 10.77
C LEU A 396 -29.56 31.33 10.88
N SER A 397 -30.20 31.67 12.00
CA SER A 397 -31.66 31.60 12.10
C SER A 397 -32.22 32.48 11.00
N LEU A 398 -32.92 31.88 10.04
CA LEU A 398 -33.77 32.65 9.13
C LEU A 398 -34.84 33.28 10.03
N GLY A 399 -34.70 34.58 10.33
CA GLY A 399 -35.70 35.31 11.08
C GLY A 399 -37.05 35.15 10.40
N GLU A 400 -38.08 34.89 11.20
CA GLU A 400 -39.47 35.04 10.80
C GLU A 400 -39.75 36.54 10.62
N ASP A 401 -39.30 37.12 9.50
CA ASP A 401 -39.72 38.45 9.08
C ASP A 401 -40.67 38.30 7.88
N GLY A 402 -41.98 38.29 8.15
CA GLY A 402 -43.00 38.36 7.11
C GLY A 402 -44.41 37.91 7.49
N GLU A 403 -45.05 38.58 8.46
CA GLU A 403 -46.50 38.86 8.40
C GLU A 403 -46.76 40.36 8.55
#